data_AF-A0A1B9P5U1-F1
#
_entry.id   AF-A0A1B9P5U1-F1
#
_cell.length_a   1.000
_cell.length_b   1.000
_cell.length_c   1.000
_cell.angle_alpha   90.00
_cell.angle_beta   90.00
_cell.angle_gamma   90.00
#
_symmetry.space_group_name_H-M   'P 1'
#
loop_
_entity.id
_entity.type
_entity.pdbx_description
1 polymer ?
#
loop_
_entity_poly.entity_id
_entity_poly.type
_entity_poly.pdbx_seq_one_letter_code
_entity_poly.pdbx_strand_id
1 'polypeptide(L)'
;MKIHPTSLEFDTLPSVYPLLDSIMFMWFVVLVTVGILTWVVVKVWHIHSLPKYLAKEKGLAQAKLIFWMCILGLIWKPLWVLAVLAIVTDWDKVQSWFKGAQS
;
A
#
# COMPACT_ATOMS: atom_id res chain seq x y z
N MET A 1 -13.82 48.54 -23.52
CA MET A 1 -13.43 47.69 -22.37
C MET A 1 -13.27 48.59 -21.15
N LYS A 2 -14.01 48.33 -20.07
CA LYS A 2 -13.80 48.99 -18.77
C LYS A 2 -12.86 48.11 -17.97
N ILE A 3 -11.64 48.57 -17.72
CA ILE A 3 -10.68 47.87 -16.87
C ILE A 3 -10.98 48.35 -15.45
N HIS A 4 -11.56 47.47 -14.64
CA HIS A 4 -11.75 47.74 -13.22
C HIS A 4 -10.40 47.64 -12.51
N PRO A 5 -10.02 48.59 -11.64
CA PRO A 5 -8.82 48.47 -10.84
C PRO A 5 -9.04 47.35 -9.82
N THR A 6 -8.59 46.15 -10.14
CA THR A 6 -8.53 45.03 -9.19
C THR A 6 -7.20 45.14 -8.44
N SER A 7 -7.25 45.54 -7.17
CA SER A 7 -6.15 45.31 -6.23
C SER A 7 -6.08 43.82 -5.89
N LEU A 8 -4.87 43.29 -5.74
CA LEU A 8 -4.64 41.93 -5.22
C LEU A 8 -4.76 41.86 -3.68
N GLU A 9 -5.09 42.99 -3.06
CA GLU A 9 -5.28 43.09 -1.62
C GLU A 9 -6.75 42.85 -1.30
N PHE A 10 -7.01 41.81 -0.53
CA PHE A 10 -8.34 41.49 -0.02
C PHE A 10 -8.67 42.46 1.12
N ASP A 11 -9.65 43.34 0.92
CA ASP A 11 -10.11 44.28 1.97
C ASP A 11 -10.69 43.57 3.21
N THR A 12 -11.09 42.30 3.06
CA THR A 12 -11.63 41.48 4.15
C THR A 12 -11.14 40.05 4.04
N LEU A 13 -10.72 39.48 5.17
CA LEU A 13 -10.35 38.08 5.24
C LEU A 13 -11.59 37.19 5.08
N PRO A 14 -11.46 36.00 4.45
CA PRO A 14 -12.57 35.06 4.33
C PRO A 14 -13.16 34.70 5.69
N SER A 15 -14.49 34.59 5.79
CA SER A 15 -15.20 34.25 7.04
C SER A 15 -14.83 32.88 7.62
N VAL A 16 -14.14 32.03 6.86
CA VAL A 16 -13.63 30.71 7.28
C VAL A 16 -12.31 30.78 8.04
N TYR A 17 -11.59 31.91 8.01
CA TYR A 17 -10.27 32.03 8.65
C TYR A 17 -10.27 31.66 10.16
N PRO A 18 -11.24 32.13 10.97
CA PRO A 18 -11.29 31.76 12.39
C PRO A 18 -11.54 30.27 12.64
N LEU A 19 -12.18 29.57 11.68
CA LEU A 19 -12.38 28.13 11.76
C LEU A 19 -11.08 27.38 11.49
N LEU A 20 -10.30 27.82 10.51
CA LEU A 20 -8.99 27.23 10.20
C LEU A 20 -7.98 27.46 11.33
N ASP A 21 -8.06 28.60 12.02
CA ASP A 21 -7.22 28.93 13.18
C ASP A 21 -7.69 28.26 14.48
N SER A 22 -8.85 27.57 14.45
CA SER A 22 -9.37 26.87 15.62
C SER A 22 -8.57 25.60 15.91
N ILE A 23 -8.01 25.55 17.13
CA ILE A 23 -7.28 24.38 17.65
C ILE A 23 -8.11 23.08 17.53
N MET A 24 -9.42 23.16 17.78
CA MET A 24 -10.33 22.01 17.73
C MET A 24 -10.50 21.50 16.29
N PHE A 25 -10.62 22.42 15.33
CA PHE A 25 -10.79 22.06 13.92
C PHE A 25 -9.52 21.42 13.36
N MET A 26 -8.33 21.95 13.70
CA MET A 26 -7.07 21.33 13.29
C MET A 26 -6.92 19.89 13.80
N TRP A 27 -7.20 19.65 15.09
CA TRP A 27 -7.14 18.29 15.65
C TRP A 27 -8.16 17.35 15.02
N PHE A 28 -9.37 17.84 14.71
CA PHE A 28 -10.37 17.07 13.97
C PHE A 28 -9.84 16.63 12.60
N VAL A 29 -9.24 17.54 11.82
CA VAL A 29 -8.66 17.21 10.51
C VAL A 29 -7.54 16.18 10.64
N VAL A 30 -6.67 16.31 11.66
CA VAL A 30 -5.61 15.33 11.94
C VAL A 30 -6.20 13.95 12.24
N LEU A 31 -7.21 13.87 13.11
CA LEU A 31 -7.87 12.61 13.47
C LEU A 31 -8.51 11.94 12.26
N VAL A 32 -9.22 12.70 11.42
CA VAL A 32 -9.82 12.20 10.18
C VAL A 32 -8.73 11.68 9.24
N THR A 33 -7.64 12.43 9.08
CA THR A 33 -6.53 12.04 8.21
C THR A 33 -5.88 10.75 8.69
N VAL A 34 -5.58 10.63 9.98
CA VAL A 34 -5.02 9.41 10.59
C VAL A 34 -5.99 8.23 10.45
N GLY A 35 -7.28 8.46 10.62
CA GLY A 35 -8.32 7.46 10.42
C GLY A 35 -8.35 6.92 9.00
N ILE A 36 -8.32 7.80 8.00
CA ILE A 36 -8.26 7.42 6.58
C ILE A 36 -6.97 6.66 6.29
N LEU A 37 -5.82 7.15 6.75
CA LEU A 37 -4.53 6.47 6.55
C LEU A 37 -4.54 5.06 7.14
N THR A 38 -5.03 4.91 8.37
CA THR A 38 -5.15 3.60 9.04
C THR A 38 -6.08 2.68 8.26
N TRP A 39 -7.21 3.19 7.78
CA TRP A 39 -8.15 2.42 6.97
C TRP A 39 -7.53 1.91 5.67
N VAL A 40 -6.79 2.77 4.96
CA VAL A 40 -6.07 2.40 3.73
C VAL A 40 -5.03 1.31 4.03
N VAL A 41 -4.21 1.49 5.06
CA VAL A 41 -3.19 0.49 5.44
C VAL A 41 -3.83 -0.87 5.75
N VAL A 42 -4.93 -0.89 6.50
CA VAL A 42 -5.65 -2.14 6.81
C VAL A 42 -6.21 -2.79 5.55
N LYS A 43 -6.78 -2.02 4.62
CA LYS A 43 -7.29 -2.55 3.35
C LYS A 43 -6.19 -3.10 2.46
N VAL A 44 -5.09 -2.37 2.32
CA VAL A 44 -3.91 -2.83 1.59
C VAL A 44 -3.35 -4.11 2.21
N TRP A 45 -3.27 -4.18 3.53
CA TRP A 45 -2.84 -5.37 4.25
C TRP A 45 -3.76 -6.56 3.99
N HIS A 46 -5.08 -6.34 4.04
CA HIS A 46 -6.06 -7.38 3.75
C HIS A 46 -5.86 -7.94 2.33
N ILE A 47 -5.79 -7.08 1.32
CA ILE A 47 -5.56 -7.48 -0.08
C ILE A 47 -4.23 -8.22 -0.21
N HIS A 48 -3.17 -7.71 0.40
CA HIS A 48 -1.84 -8.33 0.36
C HIS A 48 -1.83 -9.71 1.04
N SER A 49 -2.69 -9.94 2.01
CA SER A 49 -2.82 -11.23 2.71
C SER A 49 -3.67 -12.26 1.95
N LEU A 50 -4.52 -11.87 1.00
CA LEU A 50 -5.40 -12.79 0.26
C LEU A 50 -4.66 -13.93 -0.46
N PRO A 51 -3.53 -13.70 -1.17
CA PRO A 51 -2.79 -14.76 -1.86
C PRO A 51 -2.34 -15.89 -0.91
N LYS A 52 -2.00 -15.56 0.34
CA LYS A 52 -1.60 -16.53 1.35
C LYS A 52 -2.74 -17.50 1.69
N TYR A 53 -3.97 -17.00 1.75
CA TYR A 53 -5.14 -17.83 2.04
C TYR A 53 -5.50 -18.73 0.85
N LEU A 54 -5.54 -18.15 -0.36
CA LEU A 54 -5.82 -18.89 -1.61
C LEU A 54 -4.79 -19.98 -1.89
N ALA A 55 -3.53 -19.73 -1.58
CA ALA A 55 -2.48 -20.73 -1.80
C ALA A 55 -2.48 -21.86 -0.79
N LYS A 56 -2.93 -21.61 0.45
CA LYS A 56 -3.14 -22.66 1.45
C LYS A 56 -4.20 -23.66 0.97
N GLU A 57 -5.27 -23.16 0.37
CA GLU A 57 -6.33 -24.00 -0.23
C GLU A 57 -5.85 -24.78 -1.45
N LYS A 58 -4.95 -24.19 -2.26
CA LYS A 58 -4.33 -24.85 -3.42
C LYS A 58 -3.14 -25.78 -3.08
N GLY A 59 -2.82 -25.98 -1.80
CA GLY A 59 -1.70 -26.84 -1.38
C GLY A 59 -0.31 -26.29 -1.71
N LEU A 60 -0.20 -25.03 -2.10
CA LEU A 60 1.07 -24.38 -2.46
C LEU A 60 1.80 -23.92 -1.20
N ALA A 61 2.62 -24.80 -0.61
CA ALA A 61 3.43 -24.51 0.59
C ALA A 61 4.34 -23.26 0.43
N GLN A 62 4.69 -22.93 -0.81
CA GLN A 62 5.60 -21.85 -1.19
C GLN A 62 5.01 -20.43 -1.07
N ALA A 63 3.69 -20.28 -1.09
CA ALA A 63 3.08 -18.95 -1.07
C ALA A 63 3.31 -18.19 0.24
N LYS A 64 3.55 -18.91 1.34
CA LYS A 64 3.98 -18.30 2.60
C LYS A 64 5.37 -17.66 2.47
N LEU A 65 6.30 -18.33 1.78
CA LEU A 65 7.66 -17.82 1.54
C LEU A 65 7.62 -16.58 0.64
N ILE A 66 6.92 -16.67 -0.49
CA ILE A 66 6.73 -15.58 -1.45
C ILE A 66 6.11 -14.35 -0.78
N PHE A 67 5.08 -14.55 0.06
CA PHE A 67 4.45 -13.48 0.85
C PHE A 67 5.46 -12.74 1.72
N TRP A 68 6.30 -13.47 2.46
CA TRP A 68 7.35 -12.85 3.27
C TRP A 68 8.42 -12.17 2.43
N MET A 69 8.75 -12.69 1.26
CA MET A 69 9.70 -12.05 0.34
C MET A 69 9.18 -10.72 -0.21
N CYS A 70 7.88 -10.60 -0.49
CA CYS A 70 7.26 -9.32 -0.87
C CYS A 70 7.33 -8.28 0.26
N ILE A 71 7.07 -8.70 1.51
CA ILE A 71 7.18 -7.81 2.69
C ILE A 71 8.63 -7.40 2.93
N LEU A 72 9.55 -8.37 2.98
CA LEU A 72 10.99 -8.10 3.15
C LEU A 72 11.57 -7.30 1.99
N GLY A 73 10.96 -7.41 0.81
CA GLY A 73 11.30 -6.63 -0.36
C GLY A 73 11.07 -5.13 -0.20
N LEU A 74 10.15 -4.68 0.66
CA LEU A 74 10.01 -3.26 1.00
C LEU A 74 11.27 -2.71 1.65
N ILE A 75 12.05 -3.58 2.32
CA ILE A 75 13.32 -3.25 2.97
C ILE A 75 14.49 -3.47 2.00
N TRP A 76 14.47 -4.56 1.23
CA TRP A 76 15.54 -4.91 0.29
C TRP A 76 15.00 -5.23 -1.10
N LYS A 77 15.10 -4.25 -2.01
CA LYS A 77 14.53 -4.27 -3.37
C LYS A 77 14.77 -5.56 -4.19
N PRO A 78 15.94 -6.24 -4.15
CA PRO A 78 16.16 -7.47 -4.90
C PRO A 78 15.19 -8.62 -4.54
N LEU A 79 14.65 -8.62 -3.32
CA LEU A 79 13.68 -9.65 -2.91
C LEU A 79 12.35 -9.54 -3.66
N TRP A 80 11.99 -8.37 -4.20
CA TRP A 80 10.82 -8.25 -5.09
C TRP A 80 11.01 -9.08 -6.35
N VAL A 81 12.21 -9.01 -6.95
CA VAL A 81 12.54 -9.75 -8.17
C VAL A 81 12.50 -11.24 -7.88
N LEU A 82 13.08 -11.68 -6.76
CA LEU A 82 13.05 -13.09 -6.37
C LEU A 82 11.63 -13.58 -6.05
N ALA A 83 10.79 -12.76 -5.43
CA ALA A 83 9.39 -13.11 -5.16
C ALA A 83 8.60 -13.28 -6.47
N VAL A 84 8.77 -12.38 -7.44
CA VAL A 84 8.13 -12.49 -8.76
C VAL A 84 8.62 -13.75 -9.49
N LEU A 85 9.92 -14.01 -9.50
CA LEU A 85 10.47 -15.22 -10.11
C LEU A 85 9.90 -16.49 -9.46
N ALA A 86 9.83 -16.53 -8.12
CA ALA A 86 9.26 -17.65 -7.39
C ALA A 86 7.75 -17.85 -7.66
N ILE A 87 6.99 -16.78 -7.94
CA ILE A 87 5.57 -16.87 -8.33
C ILE A 87 5.40 -17.52 -9.70
N VAL A 88 6.24 -17.13 -10.67
CA VAL A 88 6.12 -17.58 -12.08
C VAL A 88 6.75 -18.97 -12.28
N THR A 89 7.61 -19.41 -11.37
CA THR A 89 8.27 -20.72 -11.44
C THR A 89 7.27 -21.85 -11.19
N ASP A 90 7.24 -22.83 -12.10
CA ASP A 90 6.48 -24.07 -11.96
C ASP A 90 7.21 -25.03 -11.00
N TRP A 91 6.79 -25.01 -9.74
CA TRP A 91 7.44 -25.78 -8.68
C TRP A 91 7.26 -27.29 -8.80
N ASP A 92 6.21 -27.76 -9.47
CA ASP A 92 6.00 -29.19 -9.69
C ASP A 92 7.05 -29.74 -10.68
N LYS A 93 7.38 -28.96 -11.71
CA LYS A 93 8.49 -29.27 -12.63
C LYS A 93 9.85 -29.19 -11.96
N VAL A 94 10.08 -28.18 -11.11
CA VAL A 94 11.34 -28.07 -10.36
C VAL A 94 11.50 -29.26 -9.42
N GLN A 95 10.46 -29.63 -8.68
CA GLN A 95 10.51 -30.72 -7.72
C GLN A 95 10.66 -32.09 -8.41
N SER A 96 10.01 -32.30 -9.56
CA SER A 96 10.20 -33.51 -10.36
C SER A 96 11.60 -33.60 -10.97
N TRP A 97 12.16 -32.49 -11.45
CA TRP A 97 13.54 -32.44 -11.93
C TRP A 97 14.55 -32.78 -10.83
N PHE A 98 14.41 -32.22 -9.63
CA PHE A 98 15.25 -32.56 -8.49
C PHE A 98 15.14 -34.04 -8.08
N LYS A 99 13.93 -34.60 -8.11
CA LYS A 99 13.72 -36.03 -7.82
C LYS A 99 14.32 -36.95 -8.89
N GLY A 100 14.20 -36.57 -10.17
CA GLY A 100 14.81 -37.31 -11.29
C GLY A 100 16.32 -37.16 -11.38
N ALA A 101 16.89 -36.08 -10.83
CA ALA A 101 18.34 -35.90 -10.71
C ALA A 101 18.95 -36.68 -9.52
N GLN A 102 18.13 -37.21 -8.62
CA GLN A 102 18.55 -38.07 -7.50
C GLN A 102 18.46 -39.58 -7.82
N SER A 103 17.93 -39.99 -8.98
CA SER A 103 17.98 -41.37 -9.47
C SER A 103 19.13 -41.57 -10.44
#